data_AF-A0A942VML5-F1
#
_entry.id   AF-A0A942VML5-F1
#
_cell.length_a   1.000
_cell.length_b   1.000
_cell.length_c   1.000
_cell.angle_alpha   90.00
_cell.angle_beta   90.00
_cell.angle_gamma   90.00
#
_symmetry.space_group_name_H-M   'P 1'
#
loop_
_entity.id
_entity.type
_entity.pdbx_description
1 polymer ?
#
loop_
_entity_poly.entity_id
_entity_poly.type
_entity_poly.pdbx_seq_one_letter_code
_entity_poly.pdbx_strand_id
1 'polypeptide(L)'
;MNESTSASKWGTLKDGTNQGVKHFADYWEQYPDRIPSLADRLGVDSSKFENSVEGFENFTEQAMRVKKECTASRLGVNGKDMYYIDGAKKTKKGIAVIFKDGKIQSMMPSDPKSFSKLQ
;
A
#
# COMPACT_ATOMS: atom_id res chain seq x y z
N MET A 1 7.61 2.11 22.60
CA MET A 1 7.84 1.71 21.19
C MET A 1 8.26 2.97 20.46
N ASN A 2 9.45 2.99 19.85
CA ASN A 2 9.84 4.13 19.02
C ASN A 2 8.83 4.25 17.88
N GLU A 3 8.08 5.35 17.85
CA GLU A 3 7.06 5.57 16.84
C GLU A 3 7.74 5.64 15.46
N SER A 4 7.36 4.74 14.56
CA SER A 4 7.86 4.80 13.19
C SER A 4 7.48 6.14 12.57
N THR A 5 8.46 6.85 12.01
CA THR A 5 8.21 8.08 11.26
C THR A 5 7.29 7.82 10.05
N SER A 6 7.24 6.58 9.56
CA SER A 6 6.37 6.16 8.46
C SER A 6 4.88 6.21 8.81
N ALA A 7 4.49 6.08 10.08
CA ALA A 7 3.08 6.21 10.48
C ALA A 7 2.51 7.58 10.08
N SER A 8 3.32 8.64 10.13
CA SER A 8 2.92 9.99 9.73
C SER A 8 2.55 10.11 8.25
N LYS A 9 2.95 9.16 7.38
CA LYS A 9 2.62 9.15 5.95
C LYS A 9 1.21 8.63 5.68
N TRP A 10 0.58 8.00 6.67
CA TRP A 10 -0.75 7.41 6.56
C TRP A 10 -1.84 8.34 7.10
N GLY A 11 -3.04 8.15 6.59
CA GLY A 11 -4.23 8.80 7.12
C GLY A 11 -4.61 8.24 8.48
N THR A 12 -5.57 8.90 9.13
CA THR A 12 -6.21 8.42 10.36
C THR A 12 -7.67 8.09 10.10
N LEU A 13 -8.22 7.14 10.85
CA LEU A 13 -9.66 6.90 10.91
C LEU A 13 -10.35 7.96 11.78
N LYS A 14 -11.68 7.96 11.78
CA LYS A 14 -12.48 8.92 12.58
C LYS A 14 -12.22 8.83 14.08
N ASP A 15 -11.82 7.66 14.57
CA ASP A 15 -11.47 7.41 15.97
C ASP A 15 -10.00 7.76 16.30
N GLY A 16 -9.25 8.29 15.34
CA GLY A 16 -7.83 8.63 15.49
C GLY A 16 -6.86 7.48 15.17
N THR A 17 -7.36 6.26 14.92
CA THR A 17 -6.51 5.11 14.58
C THR A 17 -5.69 5.36 13.33
N ASN A 18 -4.37 5.11 13.37
CA ASN A 18 -3.52 5.20 12.19
C ASN A 18 -3.89 4.11 11.18
N GLN A 19 -4.31 4.51 9.98
CA GLN A 19 -4.77 3.58 8.95
C GLN A 19 -3.66 2.63 8.50
N GLY A 20 -2.41 3.09 8.41
CA GLY A 20 -1.29 2.26 7.98
C GLY A 20 -0.98 1.14 8.95
N VAL A 21 -0.85 1.49 10.23
CA VAL A 21 -0.58 0.50 11.30
C VAL A 21 -1.70 -0.53 11.34
N LYS A 22 -2.97 -0.08 11.31
CA LYS A 22 -4.12 -0.98 11.27
C LYS A 22 -4.11 -1.88 10.04
N HIS A 23 -3.92 -1.31 8.85
CA HIS A 23 -3.96 -2.04 7.59
C HIS A 23 -2.85 -3.10 7.49
N PHE A 24 -1.66 -2.77 7.99
CA PHE A 24 -0.53 -3.70 8.03
C PHE A 24 -0.77 -4.85 9.03
N ALA A 25 -1.25 -4.54 10.23
CA ALA A 25 -1.60 -5.55 11.23
C ALA A 25 -2.75 -6.46 10.76
N ASP A 26 -3.83 -5.88 10.22
CA ASP A 26 -4.98 -6.62 9.69
C ASP A 26 -4.57 -7.59 8.57
N TYR A 27 -3.58 -7.24 7.75
CA TYR A 27 -3.06 -8.13 6.72
C TYR A 27 -2.34 -9.34 7.31
N TRP A 28 -1.60 -9.18 8.40
CA TRP A 28 -1.01 -10.31 9.10
C TRP A 28 -2.06 -11.18 9.81
N GLU A 29 -3.04 -10.57 10.46
CA GLU A 29 -4.02 -11.28 11.30
C GLU A 29 -5.15 -11.94 10.49
N GLN A 30 -5.68 -11.26 9.48
CA GLN A 30 -6.90 -11.67 8.78
C GLN A 30 -6.63 -12.19 7.36
N TYR A 31 -5.51 -11.82 6.76
CA TYR A 31 -5.20 -12.14 5.36
C TYR A 31 -3.74 -12.59 5.20
N PRO A 32 -3.31 -13.71 5.81
CA PRO A 32 -1.89 -14.08 5.90
C PRO A 32 -1.19 -14.17 4.54
N ASP A 33 -1.91 -14.51 3.46
CA ASP A 33 -1.37 -14.56 2.10
C ASP A 33 -1.12 -13.17 1.47
N ARG A 34 -1.66 -12.11 2.06
CA ARG A 34 -1.64 -10.76 1.50
C ARG A 34 -0.24 -10.16 1.52
N ILE A 35 0.48 -10.27 2.63
CA ILE A 35 1.84 -9.73 2.75
C ILE A 35 2.80 -10.38 1.75
N PRO A 36 2.88 -11.73 1.65
CA PRO A 36 3.68 -12.37 0.60
C PRO A 36 3.23 -12.00 -0.82
N SER A 37 1.91 -11.91 -1.07
CA SER A 37 1.38 -11.52 -2.38
C SER A 37 1.79 -10.10 -2.79
N LEU A 38 1.77 -9.16 -1.84
CA LEU A 38 2.20 -7.78 -2.08
C LEU A 38 3.70 -7.72 -2.39
N ALA A 39 4.52 -8.38 -1.58
CA ALA A 39 5.97 -8.43 -1.77
C ALA A 39 6.34 -9.03 -3.14
N ASP A 40 5.74 -10.16 -3.51
CA ASP A 40 5.95 -10.81 -4.81
C ASP A 40 5.62 -9.90 -6.00
N ARG A 41 4.50 -9.17 -5.91
CA ARG A 41 4.07 -8.22 -6.95
C ARG A 41 4.98 -7.00 -7.03
N LEU A 42 5.57 -6.57 -5.92
CA LEU A 42 6.53 -5.46 -5.88
C LEU A 42 7.96 -5.90 -6.24
N GLY A 43 8.21 -7.20 -6.35
CA GLY A 43 9.54 -7.76 -6.57
C GLY A 43 10.45 -7.62 -5.34
N VAL A 44 9.87 -7.63 -4.15
CA VAL A 44 10.56 -7.50 -2.86
C VAL A 44 10.50 -8.83 -2.12
N ASP A 45 11.52 -9.13 -1.33
CA ASP A 45 11.50 -10.28 -0.42
C ASP A 45 10.39 -10.11 0.63
N SER A 46 9.53 -11.11 0.82
CA SER A 46 8.42 -11.04 1.77
C SER A 46 8.88 -10.90 3.23
N SER A 47 10.09 -11.34 3.57
CA SER A 47 10.68 -11.13 4.89
C SER A 47 10.87 -9.63 5.22
N LYS A 48 10.99 -8.77 4.20
CA LYS A 48 11.06 -7.31 4.41
C LYS A 48 9.77 -6.70 4.92
N PHE A 49 8.65 -7.42 4.87
CA PHE A 49 7.37 -6.99 5.41
C PHE A 49 6.97 -7.78 6.66
N GLU A 50 7.94 -8.36 7.38
CA GLU A 50 7.70 -9.04 8.66
C GLU A 50 6.84 -8.20 9.62
N ASN A 51 6.13 -8.85 10.55
CA ASN A 51 5.27 -8.14 11.50
C ASN A 51 6.10 -7.41 12.58
N SER A 52 6.81 -6.36 12.19
CA SER A 52 7.71 -5.55 13.00
C SER A 52 7.63 -4.07 12.58
N VAL A 53 8.28 -3.19 13.36
CA VAL A 53 8.39 -1.77 13.02
C VAL A 53 9.13 -1.58 11.69
N GLU A 54 10.24 -2.31 11.48
CA GLU A 54 11.00 -2.27 10.23
C GLU A 54 10.15 -2.79 9.05
N GLY A 55 9.38 -3.85 9.26
CA GLY A 55 8.48 -4.37 8.24
C GLY A 55 7.40 -3.38 7.82
N PHE A 56 6.83 -2.63 8.79
CA PHE A 56 5.88 -1.55 8.49
C PHE A 56 6.54 -0.37 7.76
N GLU A 57 7.79 -0.04 8.09
CA GLU A 57 8.57 0.99 7.39
C GLU A 57 8.80 0.62 5.94
N ASN A 58 9.29 -0.60 5.68
CA ASN A 58 9.49 -1.14 4.35
C ASN A 58 8.17 -1.17 3.56
N PHE A 59 7.07 -1.61 4.18
CA PHE A 59 5.74 -1.62 3.57
C PHE A 59 5.31 -0.21 3.13
N THR A 60 5.53 0.78 4.00
CA THR A 60 5.20 2.18 3.73
C THR A 60 6.08 2.77 2.63
N GLU A 61 7.37 2.46 2.61
CA GLU A 61 8.29 2.89 1.56
C GLU A 61 7.90 2.34 0.20
N GLN A 62 7.47 1.07 0.13
CA GLN A 62 6.98 0.52 -1.13
C GLN A 62 5.69 1.20 -1.60
N ALA A 63 4.78 1.59 -0.70
CA ALA A 63 3.61 2.37 -1.09
C ALA A 63 3.99 3.74 -1.72
N MET A 64 5.02 4.40 -1.17
CA MET A 64 5.57 5.63 -1.73
C MET A 64 6.30 5.40 -3.06
N ARG A 65 7.01 4.27 -3.19
CA ARG A 65 7.63 3.85 -4.45
C ARG A 65 6.58 3.65 -5.54
N VAL A 66 5.45 3.02 -5.26
CA VAL A 66 4.35 2.89 -6.23
C VAL A 66 3.90 4.26 -6.75
N LYS A 67 3.77 5.26 -5.88
CA LYS A 67 3.45 6.64 -6.31
C LYS A 67 4.51 7.23 -7.25
N LYS A 68 5.79 6.97 -6.99
CA LYS A 68 6.92 7.52 -7.77
C LYS A 68 7.11 6.80 -9.11
N GLU A 69 6.93 5.48 -9.13
CA GLU A 69 7.26 4.59 -10.26
C GLU A 69 6.01 4.03 -10.94
N CYS A 70 4.82 4.62 -10.70
CA CYS A 70 3.57 4.11 -11.22
C CYS A 70 3.59 3.97 -12.75
N THR A 71 2.99 2.89 -13.27
CA THR A 71 2.72 2.73 -14.70
C THR A 71 1.39 3.36 -15.11
N ALA A 72 0.50 3.62 -14.14
CA ALA A 72 -0.73 4.37 -14.35
C ALA A 72 -1.14 5.17 -13.11
N SER A 73 -1.82 6.29 -13.32
CA SER A 73 -2.38 7.12 -12.25
C SER A 73 -3.79 7.62 -12.58
N ARG A 74 -4.56 7.91 -11.54
CA ARG A 74 -5.90 8.52 -11.61
C ARG A 74 -6.00 9.54 -10.48
N LEU A 75 -5.94 10.82 -10.83
CA LEU A 75 -5.83 11.93 -9.87
C LEU A 75 -7.17 12.62 -9.66
N GLY A 76 -7.41 13.12 -8.44
CA GLY A 76 -8.59 13.92 -8.10
C GLY A 76 -9.95 13.18 -8.13
N VAL A 77 -9.97 11.85 -8.23
CA VAL A 77 -11.22 11.08 -8.26
C VAL A 77 -11.81 11.05 -6.85
N ASN A 78 -12.92 11.74 -6.63
CA ASN A 78 -13.54 11.94 -5.30
C ASN A 78 -12.54 12.43 -4.24
N GLY A 79 -11.62 13.33 -4.64
CA GLY A 79 -10.57 13.85 -3.76
C GLY A 79 -9.45 12.86 -3.43
N LYS A 80 -9.33 11.77 -4.20
CA LYS A 80 -8.27 10.77 -4.05
C LYS A 80 -7.37 10.73 -5.26
N ASP A 81 -6.09 10.49 -5.00
CA ASP A 81 -5.10 10.17 -6.01
C ASP A 81 -4.76 8.69 -5.93
N MET A 82 -4.85 8.00 -7.05
CA MET A 82 -4.66 6.56 -7.12
C MET A 82 -3.54 6.24 -8.08
N TYR A 83 -2.64 5.36 -7.67
CA TYR A 83 -1.45 4.99 -8.42
C TYR A 83 -1.43 3.48 -8.58
N TYR A 84 -1.03 3.02 -9.77
CA TYR A 84 -0.89 1.61 -10.09
C TYR A 84 0.51 1.35 -10.64
N ILE A 85 1.11 0.25 -10.20
CA ILE A 85 2.34 -0.29 -10.78
C ILE A 85 2.12 -1.74 -11.17
N ASP A 86 2.65 -2.15 -12.32
CA ASP A 86 2.59 -3.54 -12.77
C ASP A 86 3.34 -4.49 -11.84
N GLY A 87 2.93 -5.76 -11.84
CA GLY A 87 3.59 -6.79 -11.03
C GLY A 87 4.97 -7.12 -11.58
N ALA A 88 5.98 -7.16 -10.72
CA ALA A 88 7.37 -7.44 -11.08
C ALA A 88 7.55 -8.77 -11.83
N LYS A 89 6.81 -9.81 -11.44
CA LYS A 89 6.85 -11.14 -12.10
C LYS A 89 5.80 -11.34 -13.18
N LYS A 90 4.65 -10.65 -13.07
CA LYS A 90 3.49 -10.83 -13.96
C LYS A 90 2.87 -9.47 -14.25
N THR A 91 3.06 -8.99 -15.47
CA THR A 91 2.40 -7.79 -15.99
C THR A 91 0.89 -7.89 -15.77
N LYS A 92 0.23 -6.77 -15.45
CA LYS A 92 -1.20 -6.67 -15.13
C LYS A 92 -1.63 -7.34 -13.81
N LYS A 93 -0.73 -7.97 -13.04
CA LYS A 93 -0.99 -8.42 -11.66
C LYS A 93 -0.18 -7.58 -10.67
N GLY A 94 -0.51 -6.31 -10.62
CA GLY A 94 0.23 -5.28 -9.92
C GLY A 94 -0.33 -4.87 -8.56
N ILE A 95 0.04 -3.67 -8.14
CA ILE A 95 -0.38 -3.04 -6.88
C ILE A 95 -1.07 -1.71 -7.18
N ALA A 96 -2.15 -1.44 -6.46
CA ALA A 96 -2.76 -0.11 -6.39
C ALA A 96 -2.52 0.53 -5.01
N VAL A 97 -2.20 1.81 -5.00
CA VAL A 97 -2.08 2.63 -3.79
C VAL A 97 -3.00 3.83 -3.90
N ILE A 98 -3.75 4.11 -2.84
CA ILE A 98 -4.70 5.22 -2.75
C ILE A 98 -4.16 6.25 -1.77
N PHE A 99 -4.15 7.51 -2.20
CA PHE A 99 -3.83 8.67 -1.40
C PHE A 99 -5.06 9.58 -1.27
N LYS A 100 -5.16 10.26 -0.13
CA LYS A 100 -6.10 11.35 0.13
C LYS A 100 -5.41 12.38 0.98
N ASP A 101 -5.53 13.66 0.62
CA ASP A 101 -4.90 14.79 1.33
C ASP A 101 -3.38 14.58 1.55
N GLY A 102 -2.70 14.03 0.54
CA GLY A 102 -1.27 13.72 0.58
C GLY A 102 -0.87 12.52 1.46
N LYS A 103 -1.82 11.85 2.11
CA LYS A 103 -1.59 10.70 2.99
C LYS A 103 -2.03 9.39 2.34
N ILE A 104 -1.27 8.33 2.59
CA ILE A 104 -1.63 6.97 2.15
C ILE A 104 -2.89 6.53 2.91
N GLN A 105 -3.87 6.01 2.17
CA GLN A 105 -5.08 5.42 2.73
C GLN A 105 -5.05 3.89 2.63
N SER A 106 -4.50 3.35 1.54
CA SER A 106 -4.42 1.90 1.35
C SER A 106 -3.41 1.51 0.29
N MET A 107 -2.83 0.32 0.44
CA MET A 107 -2.06 -0.41 -0.59
C MET A 107 -2.65 -1.81 -0.74
N MET A 108 -2.93 -2.25 -1.97
CA MET A 108 -3.60 -3.52 -2.22
C MET A 108 -3.20 -4.17 -3.55
N PRO A 109 -3.30 -5.51 -3.68
CA PRO A 109 -3.19 -6.18 -4.96
C PRO A 109 -4.26 -5.67 -5.93
N SER A 110 -3.88 -5.44 -7.19
CA SER A 110 -4.80 -4.97 -8.22
C SER A 110 -4.41 -5.45 -9.62
N ASP A 111 -5.22 -5.09 -10.60
CA ASP A 111 -5.02 -5.27 -12.03
C ASP A 111 -5.58 -4.04 -12.77
N PRO A 112 -5.26 -3.81 -14.05
CA PRO A 112 -5.71 -2.61 -14.76
C PRO A 112 -7.23 -2.44 -14.81
N LYS A 113 -8.00 -3.53 -14.92
CA LYS A 113 -9.46 -3.51 -14.98
C LYS A 113 -10.08 -3.17 -13.63
N SER A 114 -9.50 -3.68 -12.55
CA SER A 114 -9.92 -3.37 -11.18
C SER A 114 -9.52 -1.93 -10.82
N PHE A 115 -8.30 -1.52 -11.16
CA PHE A 115 -7.79 -0.16 -10.95
C PHE A 115 -8.63 0.90 -11.67
N SER A 116 -9.08 0.64 -12.90
CA SER A 116 -9.90 1.59 -13.67
C SER A 116 -11.29 1.83 -13.05
N LYS A 117 -11.73 0.97 -12.12
CA LYS A 117 -13.04 1.06 -11.45
C LYS A 117 -12.96 1.70 -10.06
N LEU A 118 -11.77 1.93 -9.53
CA LEU A 118 -11.63 2.58 -8.21
C LEU A 118 -12.23 3.99 -8.22
N GLN A 119 -12.76 4.42 -7.07
CA GLN A 119 -13.41 5.71 -6.89
C GLN A 119 -13.09 6.29 -5.51
#